data_AF-A0A378ZWM4-F1
#
_entry.id   AF-A0A378ZWM4-F1
#
_cell.length_a   1.000
_cell.length_b   1.000
_cell.length_c   1.000
_cell.angle_alpha   90.00
_cell.angle_beta   90.00
_cell.angle_gamma   90.00
#
_symmetry.space_group_name_H-M   'P 1'
#
loop_
_entity.id
_entity.type
_entity.pdbx_description
1 polymer ?
#
loop_
_entity_poly.entity_id
_entity_poly.type
_entity_poly.pdbx_seq_one_letter_code
_entity_poly.pdbx_strand_id
1 'polypeptide(L)'
;MRFAAEDLLSALLEAAPRPTVQAPRDSRGLYGLVDHRGDLRYIGSTSSTDQTFYERIHQRHRTGSEGMSHYFSHMYNTGRMWRDRKDSLNKADGDIAKALRNEFVSDHCRAVWIQVPDTADIVRLEAEVLALAPDYAIAWNRRRMQPYDEPADLVEATLKRLGWGNQERAAVDRQRLRFITSTASTAETPKAATVPQRPVPPFPKGPFRFFALDVETANNDRGSICQIGVACVRHDNSIETWVTYVDPQVDQWVFTYLHGISARTVQGAPTFAEVLTVLRNALAGTVIYQHSGFDRSAVAAACGNNGLAIPHWDWRDSVQVARTAWPELRGNGGHGLANLKQHLGLVFDHHDAGEDARAAAEVVLHAEEIQSTRTQHPARPVPVARANDKTREIIVGTGSVAAVPKPAISAVLSDTISHGRTERHIGTTEITQGNINNNHIYLRAFFEKFPDDAIGGSNRESAASREIAVDWGGEAVVMTDLDGAKKFFRKRGWIREFFEQRGVRAGDIVTVEEIAPYSYRISHQRRSWR
;
A
#
# COMPACT_ATOMS: atom_id res chain seq x y z
N MET A 1 25.13 0.85 -25.92
CA MET A 1 23.70 1.23 -25.91
C MET A 1 23.57 2.61 -26.55
N ARG A 2 22.51 2.86 -27.31
CA ARG A 2 21.95 4.22 -27.37
C ARG A 2 21.08 4.36 -26.12
N PHE A 3 21.00 5.56 -25.56
CA PHE A 3 20.13 5.84 -24.41
C PHE A 3 18.86 6.50 -24.94
N ALA A 4 18.09 5.75 -25.74
CA ALA A 4 16.75 6.15 -26.14
C ALA A 4 15.78 5.94 -24.96
N ALA A 5 14.73 6.74 -24.88
CA ALA A 5 13.77 6.64 -23.77
C ALA A 5 12.92 5.37 -23.87
N GLU A 6 12.67 4.91 -25.09
CA GLU A 6 12.00 3.65 -25.43
C GLU A 6 12.82 2.45 -24.93
N ASP A 7 14.12 2.39 -25.30
CA ASP A 7 15.06 1.35 -24.87
C ASP A 7 15.17 1.30 -23.33
N LEU A 8 15.23 2.47 -22.69
CA LEU A 8 15.33 2.60 -21.23
C LEU A 8 14.02 2.21 -20.51
N LEU A 9 12.86 2.48 -21.10
CA LEU A 9 11.56 2.11 -20.55
C LEU A 9 11.33 0.60 -20.65
N SER A 10 11.58 0.00 -21.82
CA SER A 10 11.53 -1.46 -22.03
C SER A 10 12.46 -2.17 -21.03
N ALA A 11 13.72 -1.75 -20.94
CA ALA A 11 14.66 -2.35 -20.00
C ALA A 11 14.35 -2.08 -18.52
N LEU A 12 13.52 -1.08 -18.16
CA LEU A 12 13.01 -0.92 -16.78
C LEU A 12 11.82 -1.85 -16.50
N LEU A 13 10.97 -2.12 -17.50
CA LEU A 13 9.81 -3.01 -17.39
C LEU A 13 10.22 -4.49 -17.42
N GLU A 14 11.24 -4.84 -18.18
CA GLU A 14 11.72 -6.22 -18.38
C GLU A 14 12.80 -6.65 -17.37
N ALA A 15 13.41 -5.71 -16.63
CA ALA A 15 14.46 -6.03 -15.67
C ALA A 15 13.96 -6.84 -14.47
N ALA A 16 14.65 -7.93 -14.16
CA ALA A 16 14.39 -8.74 -12.96
C ALA A 16 14.42 -7.89 -11.66
N PRO A 17 13.32 -7.82 -10.88
CA PRO A 17 13.28 -7.04 -9.64
C PRO A 17 14.20 -7.60 -8.55
N ARG A 18 15.08 -6.77 -8.02
CA ARG A 18 16.13 -7.14 -7.05
C ARG A 18 15.86 -6.56 -5.66
N PRO A 19 16.31 -7.21 -4.58
CA PRO A 19 16.24 -6.65 -3.22
C PRO A 19 16.92 -5.28 -3.11
N THR A 20 16.28 -4.33 -2.43
CA THR A 20 16.77 -2.92 -2.36
C THR A 20 18.20 -2.78 -1.83
N VAL A 21 18.66 -3.72 -0.98
CA VAL A 21 20.02 -3.74 -0.43
C VAL A 21 21.12 -4.06 -1.46
N GLN A 22 20.75 -4.62 -2.61
CA GLN A 22 21.67 -4.93 -3.72
C GLN A 22 21.84 -3.75 -4.70
N ALA A 23 21.19 -2.62 -4.47
CA ALA A 23 21.35 -1.42 -5.28
C ALA A 23 22.83 -0.93 -5.24
N PRO A 24 23.45 -0.59 -6.39
CA PRO A 24 24.84 -0.17 -6.46
C PRO A 24 25.18 1.05 -5.60
N ARG A 25 26.41 1.07 -5.05
CA ARG A 25 26.94 2.11 -4.14
C ARG A 25 27.87 3.12 -4.84
N ASP A 26 28.02 2.96 -6.13
CA ASP A 26 29.04 3.56 -7.00
C ASP A 26 28.49 3.95 -8.38
N SER A 27 27.24 3.57 -8.68
CA SER A 27 26.62 3.71 -10.00
C SER A 27 25.37 4.60 -9.97
N ARG A 28 25.12 5.24 -11.12
CA ARG A 28 24.05 6.23 -11.36
C ARG A 28 23.26 5.89 -12.63
N GLY A 29 22.06 6.46 -12.78
CA GLY A 29 21.14 6.27 -13.90
C GLY A 29 19.68 6.34 -13.50
N LEU A 30 18.85 5.48 -14.09
CA LEU A 30 17.40 5.38 -13.83
C LEU A 30 17.07 4.13 -13.00
N TYR A 31 16.06 4.23 -12.14
CA TYR A 31 15.56 3.13 -11.33
C TYR A 31 14.03 3.09 -11.26
N GLY A 32 13.53 1.89 -11.00
CA GLY A 32 12.12 1.63 -10.74
C GLY A 32 11.91 1.05 -9.34
N LEU A 33 10.81 1.41 -8.68
CA LEU A 33 10.40 0.81 -7.41
C LEU A 33 9.22 -0.14 -7.65
N VAL A 34 9.35 -1.35 -7.12
CA VAL A 34 8.42 -2.47 -7.31
C VAL A 34 7.73 -2.78 -5.99
N ASP A 35 6.39 -2.82 -6.03
CA ASP A 35 5.54 -2.98 -4.83
C ASP A 35 5.44 -4.44 -4.36
N HIS A 36 4.70 -4.68 -3.27
CA HIS A 36 4.51 -6.00 -2.66
C HIS A 36 3.81 -7.04 -3.55
N ARG A 37 3.31 -6.65 -4.73
CA ARG A 37 2.66 -7.53 -5.71
C ARG A 37 3.58 -7.90 -6.88
N GLY A 38 4.80 -7.35 -6.91
CA GLY A 38 5.73 -7.52 -8.03
C GLY A 38 5.60 -6.48 -9.14
N ASP A 39 4.66 -5.53 -9.02
CA ASP A 39 4.42 -4.49 -10.02
C ASP A 39 5.39 -3.30 -9.88
N LEU A 40 5.91 -2.81 -10.99
CA LEU A 40 6.55 -1.49 -11.08
C LEU A 40 5.52 -0.38 -10.82
N ARG A 41 5.83 0.60 -9.96
CA ARG A 41 4.91 1.70 -9.58
C ARG A 41 5.51 3.10 -9.59
N TYR A 42 6.83 3.21 -9.54
CA TYR A 42 7.56 4.48 -9.61
C TYR A 42 8.75 4.32 -10.54
N ILE A 43 8.99 5.33 -11.38
CA ILE A 43 10.25 5.51 -12.10
C ILE A 43 10.91 6.82 -11.61
N GLY A 44 12.23 6.82 -11.42
CA GLY A 44 12.98 8.04 -11.13
C GLY A 44 14.49 7.88 -11.28
N SER A 45 15.24 8.96 -11.00
CA SER A 45 16.66 9.03 -11.30
C SER A 45 17.60 9.32 -10.13
N THR A 46 18.88 9.02 -10.35
CA THR A 46 20.01 9.51 -9.56
C THR A 46 20.63 10.77 -10.20
N SER A 47 19.79 11.72 -10.60
CA SER A 47 20.19 12.95 -11.33
C SER A 47 21.25 13.81 -10.63
N SER A 48 21.27 13.83 -9.28
CA SER A 48 22.36 14.42 -8.50
C SER A 48 23.63 13.56 -8.58
N THR A 49 24.79 14.20 -8.74
CA THR A 49 26.12 13.56 -8.73
C THR A 49 26.40 12.84 -7.42
N ASP A 50 25.94 13.41 -6.32
CA ASP A 50 26.26 13.01 -4.94
C ASP A 50 25.23 12.01 -4.39
N GLN A 51 24.55 11.27 -5.28
CA GLN A 51 23.51 10.30 -4.96
C GLN A 51 23.61 9.09 -5.89
N THR A 52 23.75 7.91 -5.29
CA THR A 52 23.82 6.59 -5.94
C THR A 52 22.50 5.84 -5.85
N PHE A 53 22.37 4.72 -6.58
CA PHE A 53 21.19 3.85 -6.49
C PHE A 53 20.90 3.40 -5.05
N TYR A 54 21.93 3.01 -4.28
CA TYR A 54 21.77 2.60 -2.87
C TYR A 54 21.16 3.69 -2.00
N GLU A 55 21.65 4.93 -2.14
CA GLU A 55 21.18 6.06 -1.32
C GLU A 55 19.76 6.46 -1.67
N ARG A 56 19.38 6.42 -2.96
CA ARG A 56 18.01 6.66 -3.42
C ARG A 56 17.06 5.55 -2.99
N ILE A 57 17.33 4.32 -3.38
CA ILE A 57 16.41 3.18 -3.25
C ILE A 57 16.35 2.70 -1.80
N HIS A 58 17.51 2.37 -1.21
CA HIS A 58 17.59 1.71 0.09
C HIS A 58 17.52 2.71 1.25
N GLN A 59 18.34 3.77 1.24
CA GLN A 59 18.38 4.70 2.37
C GLN A 59 17.18 5.67 2.38
N ARG A 60 16.82 6.24 1.23
CA ARG A 60 15.71 7.22 1.15
C ARG A 60 14.35 6.55 0.98
N HIS A 61 14.10 5.80 -0.11
CA HIS A 61 12.76 5.28 -0.36
C HIS A 61 12.32 4.21 0.65
N ARG A 62 13.19 3.24 1.01
CA ARG A 62 12.91 2.29 2.11
C ARG A 62 12.97 2.96 3.48
N THR A 63 14.14 3.40 3.96
CA THR A 63 14.32 3.80 5.38
C THR A 63 14.02 5.26 5.75
N GLY A 64 13.58 6.09 4.80
CA GLY A 64 13.39 7.54 4.99
C GLY A 64 12.23 7.96 5.93
N SER A 65 11.88 9.24 5.89
CA SER A 65 10.65 9.75 6.52
C SER A 65 9.42 9.45 5.67
N GLU A 66 8.25 9.44 6.30
CA GLU A 66 6.93 9.04 5.79
C GLU A 66 6.31 10.02 4.74
N GLY A 67 7.12 10.88 4.14
CA GLY A 67 6.71 11.93 3.22
C GLY A 67 6.75 11.54 1.75
N MET A 68 6.06 12.34 0.92
CA MET A 68 5.76 12.11 -0.52
C MET A 68 6.94 11.85 -1.47
N SER A 69 8.18 11.90 -1.01
CA SER A 69 9.40 11.63 -1.80
C SER A 69 10.11 10.32 -1.41
N HIS A 70 9.60 9.58 -0.40
CA HIS A 70 10.16 8.33 0.09
C HIS A 70 9.14 7.20 -0.08
N TYR A 71 8.87 6.84 -1.33
CA TYR A 71 7.66 6.10 -1.70
C TYR A 71 7.35 4.85 -0.87
N PHE A 72 8.28 3.92 -0.64
CA PHE A 72 7.97 2.77 0.24
C PHE A 72 7.64 3.20 1.68
N SER A 73 8.44 4.10 2.26
CA SER A 73 8.19 4.64 3.61
C SER A 73 6.90 5.46 3.72
N HIS A 74 6.38 6.01 2.62
CA HIS A 74 5.08 6.70 2.58
C HIS A 74 3.92 5.73 2.35
N MET A 75 4.00 4.93 1.29
CA MET A 75 2.93 4.04 0.83
C MET A 75 2.59 2.92 1.82
N TYR A 76 3.55 2.52 2.67
CA TYR A 76 3.34 1.53 3.73
C TYR A 76 3.26 2.12 5.14
N ASN A 77 3.08 3.44 5.29
CA ASN A 77 2.78 4.04 6.59
C ASN A 77 1.28 3.87 6.92
N THR A 78 0.89 2.64 7.21
CA THR A 78 -0.51 2.17 7.30
C THR A 78 -0.67 1.08 8.35
N GLY A 79 -1.81 1.02 9.04
CA GLY A 79 -2.11 0.00 10.06
C GLY A 79 -1.00 -0.17 11.12
N ARG A 80 -0.54 -1.41 11.34
CA ARG A 80 0.57 -1.76 12.25
C ARG A 80 1.93 -1.18 11.85
N MET A 81 2.08 -0.74 10.61
CA MET A 81 3.26 -0.03 10.09
C MET A 81 3.12 1.49 10.13
N TRP A 82 2.00 2.01 10.63
CA TRP A 82 1.73 3.44 10.73
C TRP A 82 2.49 4.12 11.87
N ARG A 83 2.84 5.38 11.61
CA ARG A 83 3.41 6.32 12.56
C ARG A 83 3.00 7.74 12.16
N ASP A 84 2.55 8.56 13.11
CA ASP A 84 2.80 10.00 13.03
C ASP A 84 4.16 10.32 13.66
N ARG A 85 5.03 11.02 12.93
CA ARG A 85 6.33 11.48 13.45
C ARG A 85 6.17 12.69 14.39
N LYS A 86 5.04 13.40 14.37
CA LYS A 86 4.77 14.54 15.25
C LYS A 86 4.31 14.12 16.64
N ASP A 87 3.75 12.92 16.79
CA ASP A 87 3.36 12.35 18.10
C ASP A 87 4.62 11.92 18.86
N SER A 88 5.08 12.79 19.77
CA SER A 88 6.21 12.52 20.66
C SER A 88 5.87 11.58 21.81
N LEU A 89 4.60 11.49 22.20
CA LEU A 89 4.13 10.65 23.31
C LEU A 89 4.22 9.16 22.93
N ASN A 90 3.92 8.83 21.67
CA ASN A 90 3.92 7.46 21.15
C ASN A 90 5.14 7.15 20.28
N LYS A 91 6.23 7.91 20.46
CA LYS A 91 7.48 7.76 19.71
C LYS A 91 8.04 6.34 19.78
N ALA A 92 7.97 5.67 20.94
CA ALA A 92 8.48 4.31 21.12
C ALA A 92 7.74 3.30 20.23
N ASP A 93 6.40 3.24 20.34
CA ASP A 93 5.57 2.38 19.49
C ASP A 93 5.72 2.75 18.01
N GLY A 94 5.90 4.04 17.68
CA GLY A 94 6.13 4.53 16.31
C GLY A 94 7.53 4.24 15.74
N ASP A 95 8.55 4.07 16.58
CA ASP A 95 9.86 3.57 16.18
C ASP A 95 9.78 2.05 15.89
N ILE A 96 9.01 1.29 16.67
CA ILE A 96 8.74 -0.14 16.43
C ILE A 96 7.92 -0.34 15.14
N ALA A 97 6.82 0.41 14.94
CA ALA A 97 6.04 0.36 13.70
C ALA A 97 6.86 0.75 12.46
N LYS A 98 7.77 1.74 12.58
CA LYS A 98 8.73 2.05 11.52
C LYS A 98 9.73 0.92 11.27
N ALA A 99 10.22 0.24 12.31
CA ALA A 99 11.10 -0.91 12.14
C ALA A 99 10.39 -2.06 11.39
N LEU A 100 9.13 -2.35 11.75
CA LEU A 100 8.29 -3.31 11.04
C LEU A 100 8.11 -2.93 9.56
N ARG A 101 7.80 -1.66 9.28
CA ARG A 101 7.69 -1.14 7.90
C ARG A 101 8.97 -1.27 7.11
N ASN A 102 10.11 -0.94 7.71
CA ASN A 102 11.42 -1.10 7.09
C ASN A 102 11.68 -2.56 6.72
N GLU A 103 11.28 -3.51 7.55
CA GLU A 103 11.48 -4.94 7.34
C GLU A 103 10.50 -5.55 6.32
N PHE A 104 9.23 -5.15 6.35
CA PHE A 104 8.23 -5.47 5.33
C PHE A 104 8.71 -5.07 3.91
N VAL A 105 9.28 -3.87 3.78
CA VAL A 105 9.85 -3.37 2.52
C VAL A 105 11.14 -4.11 2.12
N SER A 106 11.82 -4.76 3.07
CA SER A 106 12.94 -5.67 2.77
C SER A 106 12.44 -6.99 2.17
N ASP A 107 11.39 -7.54 2.78
CA ASP A 107 10.88 -8.87 2.45
C ASP A 107 10.10 -8.88 1.14
N HIS A 108 9.18 -7.92 0.95
CA HIS A 108 8.15 -8.01 -0.09
C HIS A 108 8.35 -7.04 -1.25
N CYS A 109 9.06 -5.92 -1.06
CA CYS A 109 9.28 -4.92 -2.11
C CYS A 109 10.64 -5.08 -2.81
N ARG A 110 10.73 -4.65 -4.07
CA ARG A 110 11.93 -4.81 -4.92
C ARG A 110 12.25 -3.52 -5.67
N ALA A 111 13.37 -3.50 -6.38
CA ALA A 111 13.72 -2.41 -7.28
C ALA A 111 14.41 -2.93 -8.55
N VAL A 112 14.30 -2.14 -9.60
CA VAL A 112 15.02 -2.31 -10.88
C VAL A 112 15.88 -1.10 -11.13
N TRP A 113 16.98 -1.22 -11.87
CA TRP A 113 17.86 -0.11 -12.19
C TRP A 113 18.69 -0.38 -13.45
N ILE A 114 18.91 0.68 -14.22
CA ILE A 114 19.75 0.73 -15.41
C ILE A 114 20.84 1.78 -15.16
N GLN A 115 22.10 1.35 -15.20
CA GLN A 115 23.23 2.27 -15.12
C GLN A 115 23.35 3.07 -16.41
N VAL A 116 23.54 4.38 -16.27
CA VAL A 116 23.76 5.33 -17.36
C VAL A 116 25.08 6.08 -17.08
N PRO A 117 25.96 6.32 -18.07
CA PRO A 117 27.21 7.04 -17.87
C PRO A 117 26.99 8.44 -17.27
N ASP A 118 27.92 8.89 -16.42
CA ASP A 118 27.86 10.22 -15.78
C ASP A 118 27.91 11.39 -16.77
N THR A 119 28.29 11.13 -18.02
CA THR A 119 28.27 12.11 -19.14
C THR A 119 26.90 12.28 -19.79
N ALA A 120 25.89 11.47 -19.42
CA ALA A 120 24.54 11.57 -19.97
C ALA A 120 23.66 12.54 -19.17
N ASP A 121 22.71 13.18 -19.86
CA ASP A 121 21.68 13.99 -19.22
C ASP A 121 20.59 13.10 -18.60
N ILE A 122 20.89 12.60 -17.39
CA ILE A 122 20.00 11.74 -16.60
C ILE A 122 18.67 12.45 -16.28
N VAL A 123 18.64 13.78 -16.18
CA VAL A 123 17.41 14.56 -15.92
C VAL A 123 16.50 14.56 -17.14
N ARG A 124 17.06 14.79 -18.33
CA ARG A 124 16.33 14.68 -19.60
C ARG A 124 15.82 13.27 -19.84
N LEU A 125 16.67 12.26 -19.64
CA LEU A 125 16.28 10.85 -19.82
C LEU A 125 15.16 10.43 -18.84
N GLU A 126 15.18 10.91 -17.59
CA GLU A 126 14.08 10.72 -16.65
C GLU A 126 12.77 11.34 -17.17
N ALA A 127 12.82 12.57 -17.70
CA ALA A 127 11.65 13.26 -18.24
C ALA A 127 11.09 12.59 -19.51
N GLU A 128 11.95 12.14 -20.43
CA GLU A 128 11.55 11.44 -21.65
C GLU A 128 10.96 10.05 -21.35
N VAL A 129 11.57 9.28 -20.44
CA VAL A 129 11.02 7.98 -19.99
C VAL A 129 9.68 8.16 -19.27
N LEU A 130 9.54 9.17 -18.39
CA LEU A 130 8.28 9.44 -17.69
C LEU A 130 7.15 9.93 -18.63
N ALA A 131 7.47 10.47 -19.80
CA ALA A 131 6.48 10.84 -20.82
C ALA A 131 5.95 9.64 -21.63
N LEU A 132 6.73 8.55 -21.70
CA LEU A 132 6.36 7.31 -22.39
C LEU A 132 5.80 6.22 -21.45
N ALA A 133 6.10 6.30 -20.15
CA ALA A 133 5.79 5.25 -19.18
C ALA A 133 4.28 5.05 -18.97
N PRO A 134 3.78 3.80 -18.96
CA PRO A 134 2.36 3.51 -18.79
C PRO A 134 1.87 3.82 -17.38
N ASP A 135 0.59 4.18 -17.26
CA ASP A 135 -0.08 4.64 -16.03
C ASP A 135 0.23 3.83 -14.76
N TYR A 136 0.34 2.50 -14.87
CA TYR A 136 0.63 1.62 -13.74
C TYR A 136 2.07 1.76 -13.23
N ALA A 137 3.04 1.92 -14.15
CA ALA A 137 4.48 2.00 -13.86
C ALA A 137 4.89 3.32 -13.17
N ILE A 138 4.05 4.35 -13.29
CA ILE A 138 4.25 5.69 -12.71
C ILE A 138 3.12 6.09 -11.75
N ALA A 139 2.37 5.13 -11.22
CA ALA A 139 1.26 5.37 -10.29
C ALA A 139 1.69 6.20 -9.06
N TRP A 140 2.91 6.00 -8.56
CA TRP A 140 3.48 6.73 -7.41
C TRP A 140 4.15 8.07 -7.81
N ASN A 141 4.39 8.35 -9.10
CA ASN A 141 4.89 9.67 -9.54
C ASN A 141 3.81 10.77 -9.42
N ARG A 142 2.55 10.40 -9.14
CA ARG A 142 1.38 11.29 -9.19
C ARG A 142 1.11 11.96 -7.84
N ARG A 143 0.71 13.25 -7.87
CA ARG A 143 0.49 14.11 -6.68
C ARG A 143 -0.65 13.69 -5.73
N ARG A 144 -1.38 12.61 -6.02
CA ARG A 144 -2.53 12.12 -5.25
C ARG A 144 -2.42 10.63 -4.89
N MET A 145 -1.20 10.16 -4.61
CA MET A 145 -1.03 8.87 -3.91
C MET A 145 -1.86 8.85 -2.63
N GLN A 146 -2.51 7.72 -2.37
CA GLN A 146 -2.95 7.34 -1.04
C GLN A 146 -2.09 6.14 -0.61
N PRO A 147 -1.67 6.03 0.65
CA PRO A 147 -1.07 4.81 1.18
C PRO A 147 -1.94 3.58 0.90
N TYR A 148 -1.32 2.40 0.87
CA TYR A 148 -2.06 1.15 0.79
C TYR A 148 -2.85 0.93 2.09
N ASP A 149 -3.93 0.16 1.97
CA ASP A 149 -4.50 -0.55 3.12
C ASP A 149 -3.45 -1.58 3.60
N GLU A 150 -3.38 -1.90 4.90
CA GLU A 150 -2.31 -2.78 5.43
C GLU A 150 -2.34 -4.18 4.78
N PRO A 151 -1.25 -4.65 4.13
CA PRO A 151 -1.17 -6.03 3.60
C PRO A 151 -0.93 -7.02 4.75
N ALA A 152 -1.97 -7.28 5.54
CA ALA A 152 -1.90 -7.86 6.88
C ALA A 152 -1.16 -9.20 6.95
N ASP A 153 -1.31 -10.07 5.96
CA ASP A 153 -0.62 -11.37 5.89
C ASP A 153 0.86 -11.27 5.58
N LEU A 154 1.24 -10.34 4.70
CA LEU A 154 2.65 -10.05 4.45
C LEU A 154 3.28 -9.36 5.68
N VAL A 155 2.50 -8.59 6.45
CA VAL A 155 2.90 -8.06 7.76
C VAL A 155 3.06 -9.19 8.79
N GLU A 156 2.16 -10.17 8.87
CA GLU A 156 2.33 -11.35 9.75
C GLU A 156 3.50 -12.23 9.33
N ALA A 157 3.72 -12.45 8.04
CA ALA A 157 4.91 -13.14 7.54
C ALA A 157 6.20 -12.41 7.98
N THR A 158 6.21 -11.09 7.93
CA THR A 158 7.30 -10.24 8.45
C THR A 158 7.46 -10.42 9.97
N LEU A 159 6.38 -10.27 10.75
CA LEU A 159 6.39 -10.44 12.22
C LEU A 159 6.82 -11.85 12.66
N LYS A 160 6.44 -12.88 11.89
CA LYS A 160 6.82 -14.28 12.10
C LYS A 160 8.31 -14.51 11.80
N ARG A 161 8.85 -13.95 10.71
CA ARG A 161 10.29 -13.98 10.41
C ARG A 161 11.10 -13.26 11.48
N LEU A 162 10.62 -12.11 11.95
CA LEU A 162 11.30 -11.28 12.93
C LEU A 162 11.32 -11.87 14.36
N GLY A 163 10.50 -12.89 14.65
CA GLY A 163 10.45 -13.54 15.96
C GLY A 163 10.01 -12.61 17.10
N TRP A 164 9.36 -11.49 16.78
CA TRP A 164 9.02 -10.44 17.74
C TRP A 164 8.06 -10.90 18.84
N GLY A 165 8.33 -10.43 20.06
CA GLY A 165 7.64 -10.82 21.27
C GLY A 165 6.34 -10.06 21.51
N ASN A 166 5.73 -10.33 22.67
CA ASN A 166 4.44 -9.76 23.05
C ASN A 166 4.48 -8.23 23.20
N GLN A 167 5.64 -7.66 23.56
CA GLN A 167 5.80 -6.21 23.74
C GLN A 167 5.78 -5.46 22.41
N GLU A 168 6.54 -5.93 21.41
CA GLU A 168 6.60 -5.33 20.08
C GLU A 168 5.29 -5.52 19.32
N ARG A 169 4.66 -6.71 19.43
CA ARG A 169 3.33 -6.98 18.86
C ARG A 169 2.28 -6.03 19.44
N ALA A 170 2.18 -5.92 20.76
CA ALA A 170 1.27 -4.98 21.40
C ALA A 170 1.57 -3.51 21.05
N ALA A 171 2.81 -3.14 20.74
CA ALA A 171 3.17 -1.80 20.29
C ALA A 171 2.65 -1.50 18.87
N VAL A 172 2.79 -2.42 17.93
CA VAL A 172 2.27 -2.22 16.57
C VAL A 172 0.75 -2.33 16.51
N ASP A 173 0.13 -3.17 17.34
CA ASP A 173 -1.33 -3.22 17.47
C ASP A 173 -1.90 -1.93 18.06
N ARG A 174 -1.22 -1.30 19.05
CA ARG A 174 -1.56 0.06 19.49
C ARG A 174 -1.43 1.08 18.36
N GLN A 175 -0.43 0.98 17.48
CA GLN A 175 -0.34 1.86 16.31
C GLN A 175 -1.43 1.60 15.25
N ARG A 176 -1.89 0.36 15.08
CA ARG A 176 -3.06 0.05 14.23
C ARG A 176 -4.32 0.73 14.76
N LEU A 177 -4.56 0.67 16.07
CA LEU A 177 -5.67 1.38 16.71
C LEU A 177 -5.53 2.90 16.52
N ARG A 178 -4.33 3.46 16.75
CA ARG A 178 -4.07 4.89 16.54
C ARG A 178 -4.23 5.32 15.09
N PHE A 179 -3.86 4.49 14.11
CA PHE A 179 -4.10 4.75 12.71
C PHE A 179 -5.60 4.90 12.43
N ILE A 180 -6.41 3.94 12.88
CA ILE A 180 -7.88 3.95 12.74
C ILE A 180 -8.49 5.18 13.43
N THR A 181 -8.05 5.53 14.64
CA THR A 181 -8.52 6.75 15.32
C THR A 181 -8.07 8.01 14.57
N SER A 182 -6.86 8.04 14.03
CA SER A 182 -6.34 9.21 13.31
C SER A 182 -7.09 9.48 12.01
N THR A 183 -7.40 8.42 11.23
CA THR A 183 -8.18 8.55 10.00
C THR A 183 -9.63 8.94 10.31
N ALA A 184 -10.22 8.38 11.37
CA ALA A 184 -11.54 8.76 11.87
C ALA A 184 -11.60 10.22 12.38
N SER A 185 -10.57 10.73 13.07
CA SER A 185 -10.51 12.14 13.49
C SER A 185 -10.17 13.11 12.36
N THR A 186 -9.61 12.64 11.24
CA THR A 186 -9.52 13.43 9.99
C THR A 186 -10.76 13.32 9.11
N ALA A 187 -11.75 12.50 9.47
CA ALA A 187 -13.04 12.52 8.82
C ALA A 187 -13.84 13.74 9.34
N GLU A 188 -13.78 14.84 8.59
CA GLU A 188 -14.98 15.67 8.48
C GLU A 188 -16.16 14.74 8.15
N THR A 189 -17.26 14.84 8.88
CA THR A 189 -18.45 14.02 8.65
C THR A 189 -18.81 14.09 7.17
N PRO A 190 -18.77 12.99 6.39
CA PRO A 190 -18.98 13.07 4.95
C PRO A 190 -20.37 13.63 4.65
N LYS A 191 -20.44 14.89 4.26
CA LYS A 191 -21.67 15.53 3.81
C LYS A 191 -22.13 14.77 2.57
N ALA A 192 -23.10 13.88 2.77
CA ALA A 192 -23.31 12.68 1.95
C ALA A 192 -23.16 12.91 0.44
N ALA A 193 -21.94 12.70 -0.05
CA ALA A 193 -21.69 12.55 -1.47
C ALA A 193 -22.17 11.16 -1.82
N THR A 194 -23.31 11.08 -2.51
CA THR A 194 -23.83 9.82 -3.05
C THR A 194 -22.82 9.26 -4.04
N VAL A 195 -21.99 8.33 -3.57
CA VAL A 195 -21.21 7.44 -4.43
C VAL A 195 -22.25 6.73 -5.31
N PRO A 196 -22.23 6.89 -6.64
CA PRO A 196 -23.23 6.27 -7.49
C PRO A 196 -23.07 4.75 -7.39
N GLN A 197 -24.06 4.08 -6.80
CA GLN A 197 -24.05 2.62 -6.72
C GLN A 197 -24.04 2.03 -8.12
N ARG A 198 -23.17 1.05 -8.31
CA ARG A 198 -23.08 0.26 -9.54
C ARG A 198 -24.31 -0.65 -9.59
N PRO A 199 -25.09 -0.65 -10.69
CA PRO A 199 -26.20 -1.59 -10.83
C PRO A 199 -25.67 -3.02 -10.85
N VAL A 200 -26.47 -3.97 -10.36
CA VAL A 200 -26.18 -5.40 -10.47
C VAL A 200 -25.99 -5.76 -11.96
N PRO A 201 -24.89 -6.42 -12.36
CA PRO A 201 -24.66 -6.77 -13.77
C PRO A 201 -25.80 -7.65 -14.32
N PRO A 202 -26.23 -7.45 -15.58
CA PRO A 202 -27.33 -8.22 -16.16
C PRO A 202 -26.99 -9.72 -16.17
N PHE A 203 -27.88 -10.53 -15.60
CA PHE A 203 -27.68 -11.97 -15.53
C PHE A 203 -27.88 -12.64 -16.91
N PRO A 204 -27.06 -13.64 -17.28
CA PRO A 204 -27.20 -14.41 -18.52
C PRO A 204 -28.61 -14.93 -18.81
N LYS A 205 -28.98 -14.99 -20.09
CA LYS A 205 -30.30 -15.51 -20.52
C LYS A 205 -30.20 -16.98 -20.90
N GLY A 206 -31.08 -17.80 -20.32
CA GLY A 206 -31.15 -19.24 -20.56
C GLY A 206 -31.70 -19.65 -21.94
N PRO A 207 -32.07 -20.93 -22.13
CA PRO A 207 -32.15 -21.98 -21.10
C PRO A 207 -30.77 -22.40 -20.58
N PHE A 208 -30.75 -22.82 -19.31
CA PHE A 208 -29.59 -23.41 -18.63
C PHE A 208 -29.96 -24.79 -18.10
N ARG A 209 -28.99 -25.70 -18.14
CA ARG A 209 -29.08 -27.09 -17.70
C ARG A 209 -28.86 -27.21 -16.19
N PHE A 210 -27.84 -26.52 -15.68
CA PHE A 210 -27.54 -26.33 -14.27
C PHE A 210 -26.69 -25.08 -14.08
N PHE A 211 -26.54 -24.66 -12.83
CA PHE A 211 -25.58 -23.63 -12.42
C PHE A 211 -24.52 -24.22 -11.49
N ALA A 212 -23.34 -23.61 -11.42
CA ALA A 212 -22.48 -23.70 -10.24
C ALA A 212 -22.30 -22.31 -9.64
N LEU A 213 -22.20 -22.21 -8.31
CA LEU A 213 -22.14 -20.95 -7.57
C LEU A 213 -21.09 -21.07 -6.46
N ASP A 214 -20.23 -20.06 -6.37
CA ASP A 214 -19.15 -19.92 -5.38
C ASP A 214 -19.15 -18.48 -4.82
N VAL A 215 -18.71 -18.27 -3.57
CA VAL A 215 -18.74 -16.95 -2.90
C VAL A 215 -17.48 -16.66 -2.07
N GLU A 216 -16.93 -15.46 -2.25
CA GLU A 216 -15.86 -14.93 -1.39
C GLU A 216 -16.44 -14.07 -0.26
N THR A 217 -15.90 -14.19 0.95
CA THR A 217 -16.41 -13.53 2.17
C THR A 217 -15.36 -12.60 2.77
N ALA A 218 -15.75 -11.40 3.19
CA ALA A 218 -14.82 -10.37 3.67
C ALA A 218 -14.13 -10.76 4.99
N ASN A 219 -14.81 -11.47 5.89
CA ASN A 219 -14.28 -11.87 7.19
C ASN A 219 -14.91 -13.18 7.74
N ASN A 220 -14.55 -13.55 8.98
CA ASN A 220 -14.97 -14.78 9.64
C ASN A 220 -16.50 -14.97 9.78
N ASP A 221 -17.31 -13.92 9.65
CA ASP A 221 -18.74 -14.04 9.45
C ASP A 221 -19.04 -14.54 8.04
N ARG A 222 -19.62 -15.74 7.95
CA ARG A 222 -20.07 -16.36 6.69
C ARG A 222 -21.08 -15.51 5.92
N GLY A 223 -21.79 -14.59 6.58
CA GLY A 223 -22.71 -13.67 5.93
C GLY A 223 -22.04 -12.48 5.23
N SER A 224 -20.72 -12.29 5.40
CA SER A 224 -19.99 -11.13 4.87
C SER A 224 -19.59 -11.24 3.39
N ILE A 225 -20.47 -11.78 2.54
CA ILE A 225 -20.20 -12.03 1.11
C ILE A 225 -19.79 -10.74 0.38
N CYS A 226 -18.63 -10.77 -0.27
CA CYS A 226 -18.02 -9.63 -0.98
C CYS A 226 -17.85 -9.86 -2.49
N GLN A 227 -17.98 -11.09 -2.98
CA GLN A 227 -18.14 -11.44 -4.39
C GLN A 227 -19.00 -12.69 -4.53
N ILE A 228 -19.77 -12.78 -5.60
CA ILE A 228 -20.48 -14.00 -6.01
C ILE A 228 -20.13 -14.29 -7.47
N GLY A 229 -19.73 -15.52 -7.75
CA GLY A 229 -19.60 -16.05 -9.11
C GLY A 229 -20.67 -17.11 -9.38
N VAL A 230 -21.18 -17.13 -10.62
CA VAL A 230 -22.12 -18.13 -11.10
C VAL A 230 -21.73 -18.59 -12.50
N ALA A 231 -21.37 -19.87 -12.64
CA ALA A 231 -21.17 -20.51 -13.92
C ALA A 231 -22.51 -21.03 -14.45
N CYS A 232 -22.98 -20.48 -15.57
CA CYS A 232 -24.26 -20.80 -16.18
C CYS A 232 -24.05 -21.82 -17.30
N VAL A 233 -24.42 -23.09 -17.07
CA VAL A 233 -24.14 -24.19 -18.01
C VAL A 233 -25.35 -24.44 -18.90
N ARG A 234 -25.14 -24.45 -20.22
CA ARG A 234 -26.19 -24.66 -21.23
C ARG A 234 -26.34 -26.15 -21.57
N HIS A 235 -27.37 -26.50 -22.36
CA HIS A 235 -27.65 -27.90 -22.73
C HIS A 235 -26.65 -28.51 -23.73
N ASP A 236 -25.84 -27.68 -24.40
CA ASP A 236 -24.68 -28.06 -25.19
C ASP A 236 -23.39 -28.15 -24.37
N ASN A 237 -23.50 -28.08 -23.04
CA ASN A 237 -22.42 -27.99 -22.05
C ASN A 237 -21.51 -26.76 -22.17
N SER A 238 -21.87 -25.74 -22.97
CA SER A 238 -21.17 -24.45 -22.96
C SER A 238 -21.41 -23.70 -21.63
N ILE A 239 -20.39 -22.96 -21.16
CA ILE A 239 -20.39 -22.27 -19.86
C ILE A 239 -20.25 -20.77 -20.07
N GLU A 240 -21.18 -20.01 -19.50
CA GLU A 240 -21.15 -18.54 -19.42
C GLU A 240 -21.04 -18.10 -17.96
N THR A 241 -19.93 -17.47 -17.58
CA THR A 241 -19.70 -17.03 -16.19
C THR A 241 -20.27 -15.63 -15.95
N TRP A 242 -21.07 -15.47 -14.91
CA TRP A 242 -21.52 -14.18 -14.38
C TRP A 242 -20.86 -13.93 -13.02
N VAL A 243 -20.36 -12.72 -12.79
CA VAL A 243 -19.66 -12.35 -11.54
C VAL A 243 -20.11 -10.97 -11.11
N THR A 244 -20.27 -10.78 -9.80
CA THR A 244 -20.43 -9.44 -9.21
C THR A 244 -19.69 -9.31 -7.89
N TYR A 245 -19.13 -8.12 -7.64
CA TYR A 245 -18.79 -7.71 -6.29
C TYR A 245 -20.07 -7.36 -5.53
N VAL A 246 -20.03 -7.60 -4.22
CA VAL A 246 -21.13 -7.32 -3.29
C VAL A 246 -20.59 -6.39 -2.21
N ASP A 247 -21.37 -5.39 -1.80
CA ASP A 247 -21.10 -4.68 -0.55
C ASP A 247 -21.61 -5.53 0.63
N PRO A 248 -20.72 -6.10 1.46
CA PRO A 248 -21.10 -6.89 2.63
C PRO A 248 -21.60 -6.04 3.80
N GLN A 249 -21.46 -4.71 3.73
CA GLN A 249 -21.82 -3.76 4.79
C GLN A 249 -21.12 -4.02 6.15
N VAL A 250 -19.86 -4.47 6.11
CA VAL A 250 -19.01 -4.72 7.30
C VAL A 250 -17.75 -3.86 7.32
N ASP A 251 -17.44 -3.31 8.50
CA ASP A 251 -16.20 -2.56 8.75
C ASP A 251 -14.95 -3.48 8.84
N GLN A 252 -15.15 -4.75 9.19
CA GLN A 252 -14.06 -5.70 9.40
C GLN A 252 -13.79 -6.52 8.14
N TRP A 253 -12.53 -6.47 7.70
CA TRP A 253 -12.01 -7.25 6.58
C TRP A 253 -10.83 -8.09 7.07
N VAL A 254 -10.87 -9.39 6.79
CA VAL A 254 -9.88 -10.38 7.20
C VAL A 254 -9.38 -11.17 6.00
N PHE A 255 -10.27 -11.66 5.12
CA PHE A 255 -9.89 -12.61 4.06
C PHE A 255 -9.40 -11.96 2.76
N THR A 256 -9.26 -10.63 2.72
CA THR A 256 -8.60 -9.85 1.65
C THR A 256 -7.26 -10.44 1.15
N TYR A 257 -6.56 -11.23 1.96
CA TYR A 257 -5.31 -11.90 1.57
C TYR A 257 -5.49 -13.15 0.70
N LEU A 258 -6.66 -13.80 0.75
CA LEU A 258 -7.01 -14.94 -0.11
C LEU A 258 -7.35 -14.42 -1.51
N HIS A 259 -8.40 -13.59 -1.59
CA HIS A 259 -9.08 -13.22 -2.83
C HIS A 259 -8.82 -11.78 -3.30
N GLY A 260 -7.97 -11.01 -2.60
CA GLY A 260 -7.58 -9.64 -3.01
C GLY A 260 -8.66 -8.56 -2.92
N ILE A 261 -9.92 -8.92 -2.69
CA ILE A 261 -11.07 -8.00 -2.57
C ILE A 261 -11.03 -7.30 -1.19
N SER A 262 -11.08 -5.96 -1.19
CA SER A 262 -11.20 -5.15 0.02
C SER A 262 -12.43 -4.24 -0.01
N ALA A 263 -12.67 -3.54 1.10
CA ALA A 263 -13.66 -2.44 1.19
C ALA A 263 -13.55 -1.41 0.04
N ARG A 264 -12.35 -1.24 -0.55
CA ARG A 264 -12.13 -0.36 -1.70
C ARG A 264 -12.56 -1.00 -3.03
N THR A 265 -12.38 -2.30 -3.18
CA THR A 265 -12.83 -3.07 -4.36
C THR A 265 -14.35 -3.03 -4.51
N VAL A 266 -15.05 -3.23 -3.38
CA VAL A 266 -16.52 -3.20 -3.30
C VAL A 266 -17.11 -1.80 -3.13
N GLN A 267 -16.31 -0.73 -3.21
CA GLN A 267 -16.81 0.63 -3.00
C GLN A 267 -17.85 1.00 -4.07
N GLY A 268 -19.11 1.16 -3.65
CA GLY A 268 -20.25 1.39 -4.54
C GLY A 268 -20.69 0.14 -5.31
N ALA A 269 -20.34 -1.06 -4.86
CA ALA A 269 -20.97 -2.30 -5.32
C ALA A 269 -22.46 -2.37 -4.88
N PRO A 270 -23.29 -3.20 -5.53
CA PRO A 270 -24.63 -3.51 -5.05
C PRO A 270 -24.57 -4.28 -3.72
N THR A 271 -25.58 -4.09 -2.87
CA THR A 271 -25.73 -4.85 -1.62
C THR A 271 -26.13 -6.30 -1.88
N PHE A 272 -25.93 -7.17 -0.88
CA PHE A 272 -26.38 -8.56 -0.97
C PHE A 272 -27.89 -8.68 -1.25
N ALA A 273 -28.72 -7.77 -0.74
CA ALA A 273 -30.17 -7.77 -0.99
C ALA A 273 -30.53 -7.52 -2.47
N GLU A 274 -29.84 -6.59 -3.13
CA GLU A 274 -30.02 -6.29 -4.55
C GLU A 274 -29.56 -7.46 -5.42
N VAL A 275 -28.40 -8.05 -5.11
CA VAL A 275 -27.85 -9.22 -5.83
C VAL A 275 -28.73 -10.45 -5.65
N LEU A 276 -29.19 -10.73 -4.42
CA LEU A 276 -30.10 -11.85 -4.13
C LEU A 276 -31.43 -11.71 -4.89
N THR A 277 -31.89 -10.49 -5.16
CA THR A 277 -33.12 -10.25 -5.94
C THR A 277 -32.97 -10.72 -7.39
N VAL A 278 -31.79 -10.57 -7.99
CA VAL A 278 -31.48 -11.12 -9.32
C VAL A 278 -31.34 -12.64 -9.27
N LEU A 279 -30.50 -13.16 -8.37
CA LEU A 279 -30.19 -14.59 -8.27
C LEU A 279 -31.41 -15.44 -7.89
N ARG A 280 -32.30 -14.94 -7.02
CA ARG A 280 -33.54 -15.64 -6.61
C ARG A 280 -34.41 -16.00 -7.81
N ASN A 281 -34.49 -15.11 -8.79
CA ASN A 281 -35.30 -15.30 -10.00
C ASN A 281 -34.53 -16.12 -11.06
N ALA A 282 -33.23 -15.87 -11.23
CA ALA A 282 -32.41 -16.51 -12.25
C ALA A 282 -32.16 -18.01 -11.99
N LEU A 283 -31.98 -18.39 -10.72
CA LEU A 283 -31.61 -19.75 -10.32
C LEU A 283 -32.83 -20.60 -9.87
N ALA A 284 -34.04 -20.08 -10.00
CA ALA A 284 -35.27 -20.74 -9.57
C ALA A 284 -35.52 -22.05 -10.34
N GLY A 285 -35.87 -23.12 -9.61
CA GLY A 285 -36.24 -24.42 -10.21
C GLY A 285 -35.11 -25.16 -10.92
N THR A 286 -33.87 -24.68 -10.84
CA THR A 286 -32.68 -25.27 -11.48
C THR A 286 -31.72 -25.79 -10.41
N VAL A 287 -30.93 -26.83 -10.76
CA VAL A 287 -29.88 -27.37 -9.89
C VAL A 287 -28.73 -26.38 -9.77
N ILE A 288 -28.25 -26.15 -8.55
CA ILE A 288 -27.06 -25.35 -8.25
C ILE A 288 -26.00 -26.24 -7.60
N TYR A 289 -24.83 -26.36 -8.23
CA TYR A 289 -23.66 -26.98 -7.63
C TYR A 289 -22.86 -25.96 -6.81
N GLN A 290 -22.47 -26.34 -5.61
CA GLN A 290 -21.41 -25.72 -4.80
C GLN A 290 -20.21 -26.68 -4.74
N HIS A 291 -19.05 -26.20 -4.27
CA HIS A 291 -17.87 -27.04 -4.09
C HIS A 291 -17.55 -27.17 -2.59
N SER A 292 -18.06 -28.26 -1.98
CA SER A 292 -18.33 -28.39 -0.54
C SER A 292 -19.65 -27.72 -0.11
N GLY A 293 -19.85 -27.54 1.20
CA GLY A 293 -21.09 -26.99 1.79
C GLY A 293 -20.98 -25.54 2.25
N PHE A 294 -19.94 -24.81 1.84
CA PHE A 294 -19.69 -23.45 2.34
C PHE A 294 -20.69 -22.44 1.78
N ASP A 295 -20.90 -22.42 0.46
CA ASP A 295 -21.61 -21.37 -0.29
C ASP A 295 -23.07 -21.26 0.12
N ARG A 296 -23.77 -22.41 0.21
CA ARG A 296 -25.11 -22.49 0.77
C ARG A 296 -25.19 -21.94 2.20
N SER A 297 -24.16 -22.15 3.02
CA SER A 297 -24.13 -21.66 4.40
C SER A 297 -23.85 -20.15 4.48
N ALA A 298 -23.02 -19.63 3.57
CA ALA A 298 -22.73 -18.21 3.44
C ALA A 298 -23.96 -17.44 2.94
N VAL A 299 -24.61 -17.92 1.87
CA VAL A 299 -25.87 -17.35 1.35
C VAL A 299 -26.96 -17.35 2.42
N ALA A 300 -27.07 -18.42 3.23
CA ALA A 300 -28.03 -18.48 4.33
C ALA A 300 -27.70 -17.48 5.46
N ALA A 301 -26.42 -17.33 5.83
CA ALA A 301 -25.98 -16.36 6.83
C ALA A 301 -26.18 -14.91 6.34
N ALA A 302 -25.84 -14.61 5.09
CA ALA A 302 -26.04 -13.30 4.48
C ALA A 302 -27.53 -12.92 4.40
N CYS A 303 -28.41 -13.90 4.12
CA CYS A 303 -29.86 -13.71 4.24
C CYS A 303 -30.27 -13.35 5.68
N GLY A 304 -29.73 -14.05 6.68
CA GLY A 304 -29.97 -13.76 8.10
C GLY A 304 -29.55 -12.34 8.49
N ASN A 305 -28.32 -11.94 8.15
CA ASN A 305 -27.77 -10.60 8.43
C ASN A 305 -28.61 -9.47 7.80
N ASN A 306 -29.19 -9.71 6.62
CA ASN A 306 -30.01 -8.74 5.89
C ASN A 306 -31.52 -8.85 6.20
N GLY A 307 -31.95 -9.75 7.09
CA GLY A 307 -33.38 -9.98 7.39
C GLY A 307 -34.19 -10.59 6.23
N LEU A 308 -33.53 -11.27 5.28
CA LEU A 308 -34.13 -11.78 4.05
C LEU A 308 -34.55 -13.26 4.17
N ALA A 309 -35.64 -13.63 3.51
CA ALA A 309 -36.05 -15.03 3.40
C ALA A 309 -35.07 -15.82 2.51
N ILE A 310 -34.43 -16.86 3.07
CA ILE A 310 -33.48 -17.75 2.39
C ILE A 310 -34.15 -18.39 1.15
N PRO A 311 -33.49 -18.41 -0.02
CA PRO A 311 -34.06 -19.03 -1.23
C PRO A 311 -34.06 -20.57 -1.14
N HIS A 312 -35.16 -21.19 -1.59
CA HIS A 312 -35.31 -22.64 -1.70
C HIS A 312 -34.72 -23.17 -3.03
N TRP A 313 -33.39 -23.17 -3.14
CA TRP A 313 -32.67 -23.72 -4.29
C TRP A 313 -32.27 -25.20 -4.11
N ASP A 314 -32.19 -25.97 -5.20
CA ASP A 314 -31.72 -27.36 -5.19
C ASP A 314 -30.18 -27.42 -5.23
N TRP A 315 -29.59 -27.27 -4.05
CA TRP A 315 -28.14 -27.32 -3.85
C TRP A 315 -27.57 -28.75 -3.90
N ARG A 316 -26.59 -28.96 -4.77
CA ARG A 316 -25.80 -30.19 -4.91
C ARG A 316 -24.32 -29.90 -4.65
N ASP A 317 -23.57 -30.93 -4.27
CA ASP A 317 -22.16 -30.83 -3.89
C ASP A 317 -21.28 -31.52 -4.94
N SER A 318 -20.55 -30.73 -5.71
CA SER A 318 -19.65 -31.22 -6.77
C SER A 318 -18.50 -32.08 -6.22
N VAL A 319 -18.17 -31.99 -4.93
CA VAL A 319 -17.19 -32.88 -4.26
C VAL A 319 -17.71 -34.33 -4.22
N GLN A 320 -19.03 -34.55 -4.13
CA GLN A 320 -19.62 -35.89 -4.15
C GLN A 320 -19.60 -36.51 -5.55
N VAL A 321 -19.83 -35.67 -6.57
CA VAL A 321 -19.68 -36.02 -7.98
C VAL A 321 -18.22 -36.40 -8.28
N ALA A 322 -17.28 -35.54 -7.90
CA ALA A 322 -15.84 -35.77 -8.09
C ALA A 322 -15.32 -37.02 -7.35
N ARG A 323 -15.81 -37.30 -6.13
CA ARG A 323 -15.50 -38.52 -5.36
C ARG A 323 -15.99 -39.81 -6.00
N THR A 324 -16.87 -39.72 -6.99
CA THR A 324 -17.47 -40.85 -7.73
C THR A 324 -16.79 -41.04 -9.09
N ALA A 325 -16.45 -39.94 -9.78
CA ALA A 325 -15.65 -39.97 -11.00
C ALA A 325 -14.18 -40.35 -10.72
N TRP A 326 -13.51 -39.72 -9.75
CA TRP A 326 -12.08 -39.91 -9.46
C TRP A 326 -11.81 -40.48 -8.05
N PRO A 327 -12.27 -41.71 -7.71
CA PRO A 327 -12.03 -42.29 -6.39
C PRO A 327 -10.54 -42.43 -6.03
N GLU A 328 -9.65 -42.50 -7.01
CA GLU A 328 -8.19 -42.56 -6.87
C GLU A 328 -7.54 -41.33 -6.24
N LEU A 329 -8.18 -40.15 -6.28
CA LEU A 329 -7.67 -38.94 -5.62
C LEU A 329 -7.85 -38.96 -4.09
N ARG A 330 -8.55 -39.97 -3.52
CA ARG A 330 -8.77 -40.09 -2.07
C ARG A 330 -7.45 -40.32 -1.33
N GLY A 331 -6.95 -39.27 -0.69
CA GLY A 331 -5.67 -39.27 0.04
C GLY A 331 -4.46 -38.82 -0.78
N ASN A 332 -4.66 -38.44 -2.06
CA ASN A 332 -3.64 -37.88 -2.95
C ASN A 332 -4.10 -36.48 -3.41
N GLY A 333 -3.89 -35.47 -2.55
CA GLY A 333 -4.45 -34.12 -2.71
C GLY A 333 -5.95 -34.00 -2.43
N GLY A 334 -6.74 -35.06 -2.66
CA GLY A 334 -8.17 -35.11 -2.35
C GLY A 334 -9.06 -34.49 -3.43
N HIS A 335 -10.29 -34.16 -3.05
CA HIS A 335 -11.33 -33.63 -3.95
C HIS A 335 -11.64 -32.16 -3.70
N GLY A 336 -10.62 -31.38 -3.32
CA GLY A 336 -10.70 -29.91 -3.26
C GLY A 336 -10.35 -29.29 -4.61
N LEU A 337 -10.92 -28.11 -4.90
CA LEU A 337 -10.95 -27.55 -6.23
C LEU A 337 -9.57 -27.32 -6.86
N ALA A 338 -8.57 -26.89 -6.08
CA ALA A 338 -7.19 -26.73 -6.55
C ALA A 338 -6.57 -28.04 -7.08
N ASN A 339 -6.80 -29.17 -6.41
CA ASN A 339 -6.31 -30.49 -6.85
C ASN A 339 -7.06 -30.98 -8.09
N LEU A 340 -8.36 -30.64 -8.21
CA LEU A 340 -9.18 -30.97 -9.38
C LEU A 340 -8.82 -30.09 -10.59
N LYS A 341 -8.60 -28.78 -10.41
CA LYS A 341 -8.07 -27.87 -11.44
C LYS A 341 -6.77 -28.43 -12.01
N GLN A 342 -5.82 -28.82 -11.15
CA GLN A 342 -4.56 -29.45 -11.57
C GLN A 342 -4.77 -30.81 -12.28
N HIS A 343 -5.61 -31.69 -11.74
CA HIS A 343 -5.85 -33.03 -12.31
C HIS A 343 -6.53 -32.99 -13.68
N LEU A 344 -7.40 -32.01 -13.90
CA LEU A 344 -8.18 -31.83 -15.13
C LEU A 344 -7.48 -30.89 -16.16
N GLY A 345 -6.30 -30.35 -15.83
CA GLY A 345 -5.56 -29.45 -16.71
C GLY A 345 -6.16 -28.06 -16.87
N LEU A 346 -7.01 -27.64 -15.92
CA LEU A 346 -7.74 -26.37 -15.96
C LEU A 346 -6.84 -25.22 -15.50
N VAL A 347 -6.69 -24.21 -16.36
CA VAL A 347 -5.82 -23.04 -16.12
C VAL A 347 -6.68 -21.81 -15.88
N PHE A 348 -6.86 -21.47 -14.61
CA PHE A 348 -7.55 -20.27 -14.15
C PHE A 348 -6.78 -19.66 -12.98
N ASP A 349 -6.98 -18.37 -12.73
CA ASP A 349 -6.54 -17.76 -11.48
C ASP A 349 -7.27 -18.39 -10.27
N HIS A 350 -6.69 -18.22 -9.09
CA HIS A 350 -7.20 -18.79 -7.84
C HIS A 350 -7.76 -17.66 -6.97
N HIS A 351 -8.90 -17.91 -6.31
CA HIS A 351 -9.61 -16.93 -5.47
C HIS A 351 -10.27 -15.78 -6.27
N ASP A 352 -10.90 -16.14 -7.39
CA ASP A 352 -12.02 -15.39 -7.96
C ASP A 352 -13.24 -16.32 -8.01
N ALA A 353 -14.36 -15.87 -7.44
CA ALA A 353 -15.56 -16.70 -7.31
C ALA A 353 -16.14 -17.12 -8.67
N GLY A 354 -15.90 -16.37 -9.75
CA GLY A 354 -16.29 -16.75 -11.11
C GLY A 354 -15.49 -17.94 -11.63
N GLU A 355 -14.18 -17.93 -11.42
CA GLU A 355 -13.26 -18.99 -11.88
C GLU A 355 -13.29 -20.25 -11.00
N ASP A 356 -13.61 -20.12 -9.71
CA ASP A 356 -13.86 -21.26 -8.84
C ASP A 356 -15.28 -21.84 -9.07
N ALA A 357 -16.33 -21.02 -9.29
CA ALA A 357 -17.63 -21.50 -9.79
C ALA A 357 -17.52 -22.19 -11.17
N ARG A 358 -16.71 -21.66 -12.09
CA ARG A 358 -16.46 -22.25 -13.40
C ARG A 358 -15.86 -23.65 -13.28
N ALA A 359 -14.79 -23.80 -12.52
CA ALA A 359 -14.16 -25.10 -12.32
C ALA A 359 -15.08 -26.10 -11.60
N ALA A 360 -15.94 -25.63 -10.68
CA ALA A 360 -16.96 -26.49 -10.05
C ALA A 360 -17.99 -27.03 -11.07
N ALA A 361 -18.31 -26.27 -12.12
CA ALA A 361 -19.14 -26.73 -13.24
C ALA A 361 -18.39 -27.72 -14.17
N GLU A 362 -17.14 -27.43 -14.53
CA GLU A 362 -16.32 -28.31 -15.39
C GLU A 362 -16.02 -29.66 -14.71
N VAL A 363 -15.84 -29.67 -13.38
CA VAL A 363 -15.78 -30.88 -12.55
C VAL A 363 -17.03 -31.76 -12.67
N VAL A 364 -18.23 -31.16 -12.83
CA VAL A 364 -19.47 -31.92 -13.05
C VAL A 364 -19.51 -32.49 -14.47
N LEU A 365 -19.17 -31.69 -15.48
CA LEU A 365 -19.18 -32.12 -16.89
C LEU A 365 -18.22 -33.29 -17.14
N HIS A 366 -16.95 -33.18 -16.72
CA HIS A 366 -15.99 -34.26 -16.89
C HIS A 366 -16.33 -35.52 -16.09
N ALA A 367 -17.02 -35.38 -14.95
CA ALA A 367 -17.51 -36.52 -14.19
C ALA A 367 -18.64 -37.27 -14.90
N GLU A 368 -19.46 -36.58 -15.71
CA GLU A 368 -20.51 -37.17 -16.54
C GLU A 368 -19.93 -37.87 -17.77
N GLU A 369 -18.88 -37.32 -18.39
CA GLU A 369 -18.11 -37.97 -19.45
C GLU A 369 -17.47 -39.29 -18.96
N ILE A 370 -16.89 -39.29 -17.76
CA ILE A 370 -16.31 -40.48 -17.14
C ILE A 370 -17.38 -41.52 -16.77
N GLN A 371 -18.57 -41.09 -16.33
CA GLN A 371 -19.68 -42.02 -16.08
C GLN A 371 -20.24 -42.61 -17.37
N SER A 372 -20.33 -41.80 -18.44
CA SER A 372 -20.76 -42.23 -19.78
C SER A 372 -19.79 -43.21 -20.43
N THR A 373 -18.48 -43.03 -20.23
CA THR A 373 -17.46 -43.97 -20.73
C THR A 373 -17.33 -45.22 -19.85
N ARG A 374 -17.43 -45.12 -18.52
CA ARG A 374 -17.43 -46.30 -17.62
C ARG A 374 -18.68 -47.18 -17.77
N THR A 375 -19.83 -46.60 -18.12
CA THR A 375 -21.03 -47.39 -18.47
C THR A 375 -20.91 -48.09 -19.82
N GLN A 376 -19.98 -47.66 -20.69
CA GLN A 376 -19.62 -48.37 -21.92
C GLN A 376 -18.51 -49.41 -21.69
N HIS A 377 -17.53 -49.17 -20.80
CA HIS A 377 -16.40 -50.08 -20.52
C HIS A 377 -16.07 -50.20 -19.00
N PRO A 378 -16.37 -51.36 -18.36
CA PRO A 378 -16.00 -51.62 -16.95
C PRO A 378 -14.64 -52.35 -16.80
N ALA A 379 -13.81 -51.93 -15.82
CA ALA A 379 -12.51 -52.54 -15.50
C ALA A 379 -12.28 -52.74 -13.98
N ARG A 380 -11.36 -53.64 -13.60
CA ARG A 380 -11.17 -54.14 -12.22
C ARG A 380 -9.94 -53.50 -11.51
N PRO A 381 -9.95 -53.34 -10.16
CA PRO A 381 -8.89 -52.66 -9.41
C PRO A 381 -7.79 -53.58 -8.83
N VAL A 382 -6.62 -52.99 -8.51
CA VAL A 382 -5.47 -53.59 -7.78
C VAL A 382 -4.83 -52.51 -6.85
N PRO A 383 -4.28 -52.81 -5.65
CA PRO A 383 -4.04 -51.80 -4.57
C PRO A 383 -2.57 -51.37 -4.31
N VAL A 384 -2.38 -50.51 -3.30
CA VAL A 384 -1.19 -49.67 -2.98
C VAL A 384 -0.44 -50.10 -1.68
N ALA A 385 0.81 -49.66 -1.47
CA ALA A 385 1.63 -49.90 -0.25
C ALA A 385 2.27 -48.63 0.37
N ARG A 386 2.83 -48.70 1.60
CA ARG A 386 3.32 -47.56 2.45
C ARG A 386 4.53 -47.91 3.37
N ALA A 387 5.31 -46.88 3.77
CA ALA A 387 6.17 -46.77 4.98
C ALA A 387 6.42 -45.25 5.32
N ASN A 388 6.88 -44.71 6.48
CA ASN A 388 7.54 -45.14 7.75
C ASN A 388 9.10 -45.15 7.76
N ASP A 389 9.86 -44.67 8.77
CA ASP A 389 9.57 -43.89 10.01
C ASP A 389 10.87 -43.35 10.74
N LYS A 390 10.72 -42.41 11.70
CA LYS A 390 11.44 -42.19 13.01
C LYS A 390 12.91 -41.64 13.23
N THR A 391 12.96 -40.50 13.96
CA THR A 391 13.76 -40.11 15.19
C THR A 391 15.31 -40.15 15.31
N ARG A 392 15.93 -39.11 15.96
CA ARG A 392 16.44 -39.26 17.35
C ARG A 392 16.84 -38.04 18.25
N GLU A 393 16.66 -38.28 19.56
CA GLU A 393 17.01 -37.60 20.84
C GLU A 393 18.54 -37.37 21.11
N ILE A 394 19.12 -36.66 22.12
CA ILE A 394 18.80 -35.64 23.19
C ILE A 394 20.16 -35.16 23.85
N ILE A 395 20.25 -33.99 24.55
CA ILE A 395 21.07 -33.73 25.79
C ILE A 395 20.88 -32.29 26.37
N VAL A 396 21.21 -32.04 27.67
CA VAL A 396 20.92 -30.83 28.48
C VAL A 396 22.17 -30.27 29.21
N GLY A 397 22.23 -28.97 29.52
CA GLY A 397 23.22 -28.33 30.42
C GLY A 397 22.76 -26.98 31.00
N THR A 398 23.30 -26.55 32.17
CA THR A 398 22.78 -25.44 33.01
C THR A 398 23.86 -24.41 33.43
N GLY A 399 23.48 -23.16 33.77
CA GLY A 399 24.41 -22.16 34.35
C GLY A 399 23.91 -20.70 34.47
N SER A 400 24.52 -19.88 35.34
CA SER A 400 24.19 -18.48 35.69
C SER A 400 25.50 -17.75 36.18
N VAL A 401 25.66 -16.47 36.58
CA VAL A 401 24.87 -15.50 37.39
C VAL A 401 25.21 -14.02 37.00
N ALA A 402 24.44 -13.07 37.54
CA ALA A 402 24.55 -11.59 37.57
C ALA A 402 25.90 -10.95 38.03
N ALA A 403 26.15 -9.60 38.06
CA ALA A 403 25.73 -8.39 37.29
C ALA A 403 26.33 -7.06 37.90
N VAL A 404 26.02 -5.86 37.31
CA VAL A 404 26.15 -4.46 37.89
C VAL A 404 27.63 -3.88 37.93
N PRO A 405 27.99 -2.54 38.04
CA PRO A 405 27.28 -1.21 38.14
C PRO A 405 27.59 -0.09 37.08
N LYS A 406 27.06 1.15 37.31
CA LYS A 406 27.31 2.47 36.63
C LYS A 406 27.90 3.55 37.58
N PRO A 407 28.40 4.72 37.09
CA PRO A 407 27.79 6.09 37.31
C PRO A 407 27.77 6.97 36.01
N ALA A 408 26.94 8.00 35.72
CA ALA A 408 26.45 9.28 36.34
C ALA A 408 27.26 10.56 35.89
N ILE A 409 26.67 11.71 35.44
CA ILE A 409 26.27 12.95 36.21
C ILE A 409 25.60 14.08 35.30
N SER A 410 24.88 15.06 35.93
CA SER A 410 24.16 16.34 35.56
C SER A 410 24.94 17.51 34.83
N ALA A 411 24.46 18.74 34.45
CA ALA A 411 23.18 19.49 34.08
C ALA A 411 23.56 21.00 33.69
N VAL A 412 22.82 22.16 33.59
CA VAL A 412 21.40 22.70 33.77
C VAL A 412 21.23 24.20 33.26
N LEU A 413 20.07 24.67 32.70
CA LEU A 413 19.46 26.08 32.56
C LEU A 413 20.24 27.28 31.88
N SER A 414 19.76 28.53 31.55
CA SER A 414 18.43 29.27 31.39
C SER A 414 18.46 30.66 30.63
N ASP A 415 17.27 31.16 30.18
CA ASP A 415 16.63 32.53 30.14
C ASP A 415 17.11 33.87 29.43
N THR A 416 16.34 34.30 28.40
CA THR A 416 15.49 35.56 28.18
C THR A 416 15.99 37.05 27.94
N ILE A 417 15.25 37.80 27.07
CA ILE A 417 15.06 39.31 26.87
C ILE A 417 15.87 40.08 25.75
N SER A 418 15.42 41.30 25.36
CA SER A 418 15.72 42.11 24.12
C SER A 418 15.93 43.64 24.34
N HIS A 419 16.26 44.43 23.29
CA HIS A 419 15.87 45.87 23.03
C HIS A 419 16.47 46.47 21.72
N GLY A 420 15.85 47.55 21.16
CA GLY A 420 16.46 48.53 20.22
C GLY A 420 16.25 48.31 18.70
N ARG A 421 15.92 49.35 17.91
CA ARG A 421 15.70 49.26 16.44
C ARG A 421 16.73 50.05 15.62
N THR A 422 17.31 49.38 14.62
CA THR A 422 18.02 49.99 13.48
C THR A 422 17.77 49.11 12.27
N GLU A 423 17.13 49.60 11.20
CA GLU A 423 16.71 48.73 10.09
C GLU A 423 17.90 48.40 9.15
N ARG A 424 18.62 47.32 9.46
CA ARG A 424 19.85 46.84 8.79
C ARG A 424 19.50 45.89 7.65
N HIS A 425 19.81 46.28 6.41
CA HIS A 425 19.63 45.40 5.25
C HIS A 425 20.51 44.14 5.35
N ILE A 426 19.90 42.96 5.22
CA ILE A 426 20.60 41.67 5.32
C ILE A 426 20.90 41.12 3.93
N GLY A 427 19.92 41.05 3.04
CA GLY A 427 20.15 40.64 1.66
C GLY A 427 18.87 40.42 0.84
N THR A 428 19.07 40.03 -0.41
CA THR A 428 18.01 39.74 -1.38
C THR A 428 18.20 38.37 -2.03
N THR A 429 17.10 37.76 -2.48
CA THR A 429 17.09 36.41 -3.06
C THR A 429 16.03 36.31 -4.17
N GLU A 430 16.36 35.62 -5.25
CA GLU A 430 15.43 35.37 -6.36
C GLU A 430 14.59 34.11 -6.08
N ILE A 431 13.27 34.25 -6.18
CA ILE A 431 12.33 33.17 -5.91
C ILE A 431 12.26 32.24 -7.12
N THR A 432 12.71 30.99 -6.95
CA THR A 432 12.56 29.96 -7.99
C THR A 432 11.18 29.30 -7.93
N GLN A 433 10.78 28.59 -8.98
CA GLN A 433 9.58 27.73 -8.91
C GLN A 433 9.72 26.63 -7.83
N GLY A 434 10.96 26.20 -7.52
CA GLY A 434 11.26 25.29 -6.42
C GLY A 434 10.99 25.88 -5.03
N ASN A 435 11.20 27.20 -4.86
CA ASN A 435 10.87 27.94 -3.64
C ASN A 435 9.35 27.96 -3.41
N ILE A 436 8.58 28.31 -4.44
CA ILE A 436 7.10 28.32 -4.42
C ILE A 436 6.54 26.92 -4.14
N ASN A 437 6.94 25.91 -4.94
CA ASN A 437 6.44 24.54 -4.82
C ASN A 437 6.68 23.90 -3.42
N ASN A 438 7.64 24.41 -2.64
CA ASN A 438 8.05 23.86 -1.35
C ASN A 438 7.91 24.87 -0.18
N ASN A 439 7.27 26.02 -0.41
CA ASN A 439 7.02 27.10 0.58
C ASN A 439 8.26 27.48 1.40
N HIS A 440 9.36 27.88 0.75
CA HIS A 440 10.56 28.34 1.45
C HIS A 440 11.34 29.38 0.65
N ILE A 441 12.02 30.29 1.35
CA ILE A 441 12.85 31.36 0.79
C ILE A 441 14.32 31.00 1.07
N TYR A 442 15.17 30.85 0.04
CA TYR A 442 16.59 30.56 0.25
C TYR A 442 17.35 31.82 0.70
N LEU A 443 18.11 31.69 1.78
CA LEU A 443 18.89 32.77 2.39
C LEU A 443 20.41 32.57 2.14
N ARG A 444 20.76 31.65 1.23
CA ARG A 444 22.12 31.11 1.03
C ARG A 444 23.22 32.15 0.83
N ALA A 445 22.89 33.28 0.19
CA ALA A 445 23.83 34.33 -0.22
C ALA A 445 24.09 35.42 0.84
N PHE A 446 23.46 35.31 2.01
CA PHE A 446 23.59 36.27 3.12
C PHE A 446 23.39 35.62 4.50
N PHE A 447 23.54 34.30 4.58
CA PHE A 447 23.18 33.50 5.76
C PHE A 447 24.09 33.77 6.95
N GLU A 448 25.34 34.13 6.68
CA GLU A 448 26.40 34.52 7.62
C GLU A 448 26.16 35.87 8.34
N LYS A 449 25.06 36.56 8.04
CA LYS A 449 24.71 37.87 8.65
C LYS A 449 23.67 37.76 9.77
N PHE A 450 23.08 36.58 9.94
CA PHE A 450 22.20 36.24 11.07
C PHE A 450 23.03 35.76 12.27
N PRO A 451 22.55 35.93 13.51
CA PRO A 451 23.22 35.41 14.71
C PRO A 451 23.35 33.88 14.72
N ASP A 452 24.52 33.36 15.15
CA ASP A 452 24.79 31.92 15.21
C ASP A 452 23.85 31.18 16.19
N ASP A 453 23.44 31.80 17.29
CA ASP A 453 22.50 31.24 18.27
C ASP A 453 21.05 31.13 17.75
N ALA A 454 20.77 31.74 16.58
CA ALA A 454 19.53 31.60 15.81
C ALA A 454 19.65 30.62 14.62
N ILE A 455 20.83 30.02 14.40
CA ILE A 455 21.08 29.02 13.37
C ILE A 455 21.11 27.62 14.00
N GLY A 456 20.10 26.81 13.68
CA GLY A 456 20.01 25.42 14.15
C GLY A 456 20.53 24.42 13.12
N GLY A 457 20.58 23.16 13.51
CA GLY A 457 20.89 22.02 12.64
C GLY A 457 19.79 21.73 11.59
N SER A 458 19.92 20.58 10.93
CA SER A 458 19.13 20.25 9.73
C SER A 458 17.68 19.78 10.01
N ASN A 459 17.23 19.77 11.27
CA ASN A 459 15.91 19.30 11.68
C ASN A 459 15.39 20.08 12.90
N ARG A 460 14.10 19.89 13.26
CA ARG A 460 13.50 20.56 14.44
C ARG A 460 14.00 20.02 15.78
N GLU A 461 14.61 18.84 15.80
CA GLU A 461 15.23 18.24 16.99
C GLU A 461 16.57 18.92 17.33
N SER A 462 17.14 19.65 16.37
CA SER A 462 18.31 20.53 16.46
C SER A 462 17.94 21.96 16.10
N ALA A 463 16.77 22.43 16.55
CA ALA A 463 16.41 23.84 16.44
C ALA A 463 17.46 24.72 17.16
N ALA A 464 17.61 25.97 16.70
CA ALA A 464 18.54 26.91 17.32
C ALA A 464 18.15 27.21 18.78
N SER A 465 19.12 27.65 19.56
CA SER A 465 18.93 28.12 20.94
C SER A 465 17.98 29.32 21.05
N ARG A 466 17.78 30.07 19.97
CA ARG A 466 16.96 31.28 19.92
C ARG A 466 16.12 31.33 18.65
N GLU A 467 14.84 31.72 18.78
CA GLU A 467 14.00 32.06 17.62
C GLU A 467 14.12 33.55 17.27
N ILE A 468 14.10 33.84 15.98
CA ILE A 468 13.96 35.19 15.41
C ILE A 468 12.48 35.49 15.12
N ALA A 469 12.09 36.74 15.27
CA ALA A 469 10.80 37.27 14.85
C ALA A 469 10.83 37.65 13.37
N VAL A 470 9.75 37.36 12.64
CA VAL A 470 9.62 37.64 11.20
C VAL A 470 8.32 38.39 10.89
N ASP A 471 8.46 39.66 10.55
CA ASP A 471 7.41 40.54 10.00
C ASP A 471 7.35 40.36 8.48
N TRP A 472 6.27 39.79 7.98
CA TRP A 472 6.03 39.61 6.54
C TRP A 472 4.84 40.43 6.03
N GLY A 473 4.34 41.37 6.86
CA GLY A 473 3.16 42.18 6.58
C GLY A 473 1.84 41.39 6.57
N GLY A 474 1.74 40.28 7.31
CA GLY A 474 0.48 39.60 7.63
C GLY A 474 -0.08 40.02 8.99
N GLU A 475 -1.14 39.36 9.47
CA GLU A 475 -1.82 39.72 10.73
C GLU A 475 -0.95 39.54 11.99
N ALA A 476 0.04 38.64 11.95
CA ALA A 476 0.91 38.35 13.10
C ALA A 476 2.37 38.12 12.68
N VAL A 477 3.28 38.59 13.55
CA VAL A 477 4.73 38.36 13.46
C VAL A 477 5.04 36.90 13.82
N VAL A 478 5.91 36.26 13.04
CA VAL A 478 6.19 34.81 13.18
C VAL A 478 7.53 34.57 13.84
N MET A 479 7.54 33.91 15.00
CA MET A 479 8.77 33.40 15.60
C MET A 479 9.25 32.15 14.83
N THR A 480 10.53 32.02 14.50
CA THR A 480 11.16 30.85 13.86
C THR A 480 12.67 30.85 14.08
N ASP A 481 13.34 29.69 14.03
CA ASP A 481 14.79 29.61 13.85
C ASP A 481 15.17 29.38 12.36
N LEU A 482 16.48 29.27 12.08
CA LEU A 482 17.04 29.02 10.75
C LEU A 482 17.59 27.59 10.59
N ASP A 483 17.34 26.96 9.44
CA ASP A 483 17.94 25.65 9.09
C ASP A 483 19.36 25.85 8.53
N GLY A 484 20.39 25.66 9.35
CA GLY A 484 21.79 25.95 8.98
C GLY A 484 22.34 25.11 7.83
N ALA A 485 21.85 23.88 7.67
CA ALA A 485 22.28 22.99 6.58
C ALA A 485 21.66 23.38 5.23
N LYS A 486 20.41 23.86 5.23
CA LYS A 486 19.65 24.15 4.00
C LYS A 486 19.49 25.66 3.72
N LYS A 487 19.88 26.50 4.68
CA LYS A 487 19.92 27.97 4.67
C LYS A 487 18.58 28.62 4.28
N PHE A 488 17.55 28.40 5.11
CA PHE A 488 16.22 29.05 5.02
C PHE A 488 15.50 29.09 6.40
N PHE A 489 14.42 29.90 6.52
CA PHE A 489 13.57 29.99 7.72
C PHE A 489 12.83 28.68 8.05
N ARG A 490 13.06 28.08 9.23
CA ARG A 490 12.60 26.71 9.51
C ARG A 490 11.07 26.56 9.51
N LYS A 491 10.32 27.50 10.09
CA LYS A 491 8.85 27.52 10.00
C LYS A 491 8.44 28.12 8.66
N ARG A 492 7.65 27.37 7.90
CA ARG A 492 7.31 27.63 6.49
C ARG A 492 5.85 28.01 6.21
N GLY A 493 4.96 27.92 7.21
CA GLY A 493 3.51 28.14 7.00
C GLY A 493 3.21 29.52 6.41
N TRP A 494 3.71 30.56 7.06
CA TRP A 494 3.61 31.95 6.60
C TRP A 494 4.24 32.21 5.23
N ILE A 495 5.24 31.43 4.79
CA ILE A 495 5.88 31.63 3.48
C ILE A 495 4.90 31.28 2.36
N ARG A 496 4.06 30.26 2.57
CA ARG A 496 2.98 29.94 1.63
C ARG A 496 2.00 31.10 1.54
N GLU A 497 1.56 31.58 2.69
CA GLU A 497 0.56 32.64 2.79
C GLU A 497 1.07 33.97 2.22
N PHE A 498 2.32 34.33 2.49
CA PHE A 498 3.04 35.44 1.86
C PHE A 498 3.11 35.32 0.33
N PHE A 499 3.45 34.13 -0.20
CA PHE A 499 3.47 33.89 -1.65
C PHE A 499 2.08 34.01 -2.29
N GLU A 500 1.04 33.48 -1.63
CA GLU A 500 -0.34 33.52 -2.11
C GLU A 500 -0.93 34.94 -2.02
N GLN A 501 -0.82 35.64 -0.89
CA GLN A 501 -1.34 36.99 -0.68
C GLN A 501 -0.64 38.07 -1.53
N ARG A 502 0.69 38.01 -1.69
CA ARG A 502 1.45 38.96 -2.52
C ARG A 502 1.47 38.55 -4.01
N GLY A 503 0.98 37.35 -4.33
CA GLY A 503 0.99 36.79 -5.69
C GLY A 503 2.41 36.73 -6.26
N VAL A 504 3.33 36.13 -5.50
CA VAL A 504 4.76 36.00 -5.82
C VAL A 504 4.96 34.94 -6.90
N ARG A 505 5.83 35.23 -7.86
CA ARG A 505 6.11 34.37 -9.03
C ARG A 505 7.57 33.96 -9.09
N ALA A 506 7.85 32.92 -9.88
CA ALA A 506 9.22 32.55 -10.20
C ALA A 506 9.91 33.71 -10.95
N GLY A 507 11.11 34.08 -10.50
CA GLY A 507 11.86 35.24 -11.00
C GLY A 507 11.65 36.54 -10.22
N ASP A 508 10.71 36.60 -9.27
CA ASP A 508 10.56 37.76 -8.37
C ASP A 508 11.66 37.81 -7.29
N ILE A 509 11.92 39.00 -6.74
CA ILE A 509 12.91 39.21 -5.68
C ILE A 509 12.21 39.32 -4.31
N VAL A 510 12.78 38.65 -3.30
CA VAL A 510 12.44 38.84 -1.88
C VAL A 510 13.64 39.44 -1.15
N THR A 511 13.36 40.39 -0.28
CA THR A 511 14.33 41.17 0.50
C THR A 511 14.15 40.88 1.99
N VAL A 512 15.26 40.83 2.74
CA VAL A 512 15.29 40.61 4.19
C VAL A 512 16.05 41.75 4.87
N GLU A 513 15.43 42.33 5.90
CA GLU A 513 15.92 43.51 6.63
C GLU A 513 15.78 43.27 8.13
N GLU A 514 16.85 43.40 8.92
CA GLU A 514 16.81 43.29 10.38
C GLU A 514 16.28 44.59 10.98
N ILE A 515 15.08 44.59 11.54
CA ILE A 515 14.39 45.78 12.04
C ILE A 515 14.62 46.04 13.54
N ALA A 516 15.07 45.01 14.26
CA ALA A 516 15.60 45.01 15.63
C ALA A 516 16.46 43.75 15.80
N PRO A 517 17.31 43.61 16.84
CA PRO A 517 17.99 42.36 17.14
C PRO A 517 17.02 41.17 17.13
N TYR A 518 17.39 40.12 16.40
CA TYR A 518 16.58 38.91 16.20
C TYR A 518 15.19 39.17 15.57
N SER A 519 14.97 40.30 14.91
CA SER A 519 13.66 40.66 14.32
C SER A 519 13.84 41.14 12.89
N TYR A 520 13.20 40.50 11.93
CA TYR A 520 13.43 40.74 10.50
C TYR A 520 12.13 41.04 9.75
N ARG A 521 12.13 42.03 8.86
CA ARG A 521 11.08 42.26 7.87
C ARG A 521 11.39 41.54 6.57
N ILE A 522 10.34 41.01 5.94
CA ILE A 522 10.36 40.37 4.63
C ILE A 522 9.52 41.20 3.67
N SER A 523 10.12 41.64 2.56
CA SER A 523 9.43 42.39 1.51
C SER A 523 9.67 41.74 0.13
N HIS A 524 8.84 42.08 -0.84
CA HIS A 524 8.81 41.48 -2.17
C HIS A 524 8.77 42.57 -3.24
N GLN A 525 9.48 42.35 -4.34
CA GLN A 525 9.44 43.19 -5.54
C GLN A 525 9.24 42.28 -6.76
N ARG A 526 8.21 42.59 -7.56
CA ARG A 526 8.01 41.92 -8.85
C ARG A 526 9.09 42.32 -9.83
N ARG A 527 9.61 41.35 -10.58
CA ARG A 527 10.60 41.63 -11.62
C ARG A 527 9.91 42.20 -12.87
N SER A 528 10.12 43.50 -13.10
CA SER A 528 9.62 44.21 -14.27
C SER A 528 10.34 43.71 -15.53
N TRP A 529 9.63 42.95 -16.37
CA TRP A 529 10.09 42.63 -17.71
C TRP A 529 9.98 43.87 -18.61
N ARG A 530 11.06 44.19 -19.31
CA ARG A 530 11.14 45.16 -20.42
C ARG A 530 11.64 44.42 -21.66
#